data_AF-A0AAE3GR95-F1
#
_entry.id   AF-A0AAE3GR95-F1
#
_cell.length_a   1.000
_cell.length_b   1.000
_cell.length_c   1.000
_cell.angle_alpha   90.00
_cell.angle_beta   90.00
_cell.angle_gamma   90.00
#
_symmetry.space_group_name_H-M   'P 1'
#
loop_
_entity.id
_entity.type
_entity.pdbx_description
1 polymer ?
#
loop_
_entity_poly.entity_id
_entity_poly.type
_entity_poly.pdbx_seq_one_letter_code
_entity_poly.pdbx_strand_id
1 'polypeptide(L)'
;MTQSQTLLNIKEKSELDVEDTSSPIARLKIQHFSKLTKNLIGVNFSGEDLSGVNFSGANLNETDFTEADLNGANLNSAKINNANLSLADLSEANLSLAKLDNSDLSLANLSYAKLIGTNLRGANLCRADLIAANLSGANLNSANLSGANLSDANLTGVYLIRSDLNGADLINANLSGADLREAKLINANLSGAYLKGANLTGASLSRAYLIGANLNQVYFIGANLSGAELKHAYLKDANLSRSNLNGTKLGGANLRGAQLGGANLRNAYLGAADLSNANLSGASLIHANLSRTDLSYANVEKSRFGYNSGLSDTMKRSLIQRGAIFEEVS
;
A
#
# COMPACT_ATOMS: atom_id res chain seq x y z
N MET A 1 9.76 18.36 58.72
CA MET A 1 8.94 19.37 58.03
C MET A 1 9.92 20.42 57.49
N THR A 2 10.05 20.76 56.22
CA THR A 2 9.43 20.32 54.96
C THR A 2 10.29 20.94 53.84
N GLN A 3 10.97 20.14 53.03
CA GLN A 3 11.54 20.54 51.72
C GLN A 3 10.60 20.14 50.56
N SER A 4 9.35 19.82 50.89
CA SER A 4 8.36 19.19 50.00
C SER A 4 7.20 20.12 49.60
N GLN A 5 7.38 21.44 49.68
CA GLN A 5 6.30 22.43 49.48
C GLN A 5 6.58 23.49 48.41
N THR A 6 7.48 23.20 47.48
CA THR A 6 7.54 23.90 46.18
C THR A 6 6.78 23.11 45.12
N LEU A 7 5.60 22.59 45.49
CA LEU A 7 4.56 22.25 44.52
C LEU A 7 4.08 23.58 43.95
N LEU A 8 4.69 23.96 42.84
CA LEU A 8 4.22 25.04 42.00
C LEU A 8 2.76 24.74 41.66
N ASN A 9 1.90 25.63 42.14
CA ASN A 9 0.48 25.66 41.93
C ASN A 9 0.23 26.04 40.45
N ILE A 10 0.50 25.11 39.53
CA ILE A 10 0.22 25.29 38.10
C ILE A 10 -1.23 24.89 37.90
N LYS A 11 -2.08 25.91 37.89
CA LYS A 11 -3.46 25.81 37.45
C LYS A 11 -3.52 25.13 36.09
N GLU A 12 -4.51 24.26 35.98
CA GLU A 12 -5.04 23.73 34.74
C GLU A 12 -5.02 24.78 33.61
N LYS A 13 -4.48 24.38 32.46
CA LYS A 13 -4.83 24.86 31.11
C LYS A 13 -4.10 26.05 30.45
N SER A 14 -2.90 26.43 30.87
CA SER A 14 -2.09 27.34 30.05
C SER A 14 -0.59 27.04 30.16
N GLU A 15 0.02 26.78 29.00
CA GLU A 15 1.46 26.91 28.75
C GLU A 15 2.36 25.91 29.50
N LEU A 16 2.50 24.71 28.92
CA LEU A 16 3.83 24.14 28.75
C LEU A 16 4.58 25.03 27.75
N ASP A 17 4.87 26.28 28.10
CA ASP A 17 5.87 27.10 27.42
C ASP A 17 7.22 26.53 27.87
N VAL A 18 7.60 25.43 27.26
CA VAL A 18 8.89 24.80 27.50
C VAL A 18 9.88 25.46 26.53
N GLU A 19 10.26 26.71 26.81
CA GLU A 19 11.19 27.50 25.99
C GLU A 19 12.59 26.87 25.81
N ASP A 20 12.89 25.76 26.49
CA ASP A 20 14.12 25.00 26.26
C ASP A 20 13.92 23.52 26.59
N THR A 21 13.47 22.78 25.58
CA THR A 21 13.21 21.33 25.66
C THR A 21 14.43 20.47 25.30
N SER A 22 15.41 21.08 24.65
CA SER A 22 16.67 20.45 24.24
C SER A 22 17.52 19.98 25.43
N SER A 23 17.20 20.44 26.63
CA SER A 23 17.83 20.02 27.87
C SER A 23 17.28 18.65 28.36
N PRO A 24 18.15 17.71 28.81
CA PRO A 24 17.74 16.46 29.45
C PRO A 24 16.72 16.63 30.59
N ILE A 25 16.71 17.80 31.25
CA ILE A 25 15.75 18.15 32.31
C ILE A 25 14.34 18.32 31.75
N ALA A 26 14.18 18.90 30.57
CA ALA A 26 12.88 19.07 29.94
C ALA A 26 12.33 17.75 29.40
N ARG A 27 13.17 16.88 28.83
CA ARG A 27 12.78 15.49 28.49
C ARG A 27 12.35 14.68 29.72
N LEU A 28 13.04 14.82 30.85
CA LEU A 28 12.62 14.24 32.14
C LEU A 28 11.28 14.80 32.64
N LYS A 29 11.06 16.11 32.48
CA LYS A 29 9.76 16.73 32.78
C LYS A 29 8.67 16.14 31.89
N ILE A 30 8.89 16.02 30.58
CA ILE A 30 7.90 15.44 29.66
C ILE A 30 7.61 13.98 30.01
N GLN A 31 8.62 13.17 30.31
CA GLN A 31 8.41 11.79 30.78
C GLN A 31 7.62 11.72 32.10
N HIS A 32 7.83 12.69 32.98
CA HIS A 32 7.09 12.77 34.24
C HIS A 32 5.64 13.23 33.99
N PHE A 33 5.44 14.25 33.15
CA PHE A 33 4.14 14.78 32.78
C PHE A 33 3.31 13.76 32.00
N SER A 34 3.87 13.03 31.04
CA SER A 34 3.16 11.96 30.31
C SER A 34 2.71 10.83 31.24
N LYS A 35 3.46 10.58 32.32
CA LYS A 35 3.08 9.63 33.39
C LYS A 35 1.98 10.16 34.30
N LEU A 36 2.03 11.44 34.70
CA LEU A 36 1.04 12.03 35.62
C LEU A 36 -0.28 12.37 34.94
N THR A 37 -0.20 12.96 33.75
CA THR A 37 -1.34 13.44 32.98
C THR A 37 -1.23 12.86 31.57
N LYS A 38 -1.98 11.78 31.31
CA LYS A 38 -2.15 11.23 29.96
C LYS A 38 -2.92 12.18 29.02
N ASN A 39 -2.98 13.47 29.29
CA ASN A 39 -3.74 14.45 28.54
C ASN A 39 -2.85 15.64 28.15
N LEU A 40 -2.51 15.69 26.88
CA LEU A 40 -1.55 16.59 26.25
C LEU A 40 -2.16 17.13 24.95
N ILE A 41 -3.48 17.28 24.90
CA ILE A 41 -4.19 17.77 23.70
C ILE A 41 -3.67 19.15 23.32
N GLY A 42 -3.38 19.37 22.03
CA GLY A 42 -3.03 20.69 21.51
C GLY A 42 -1.67 21.23 21.96
N VAL A 43 -0.87 20.43 22.67
CA VAL A 43 0.48 20.85 23.10
C VAL A 43 1.39 20.94 21.88
N ASN A 44 2.20 21.99 21.84
CA ASN A 44 3.23 22.16 20.85
C ASN A 44 4.53 21.49 21.31
N PHE A 45 4.96 20.49 20.55
CA PHE A 45 6.22 19.76 20.66
C PHE A 45 7.05 19.86 19.39
N SER A 46 6.85 20.89 18.57
CA SER A 46 7.58 21.06 17.31
C SER A 46 9.09 21.24 17.57
N GLY A 47 9.92 20.47 16.86
CA GLY A 47 11.39 20.52 16.94
C GLY A 47 12.01 19.88 18.19
N GLU A 48 11.20 19.28 19.07
CA GLU A 48 11.63 18.82 20.40
C GLU A 48 12.30 17.43 20.38
N ASP A 49 13.27 17.18 21.26
CA ASP A 49 13.81 15.83 21.51
C ASP A 49 12.88 15.04 22.43
N LEU A 50 12.06 14.19 21.81
CA LEU A 50 11.16 13.25 22.44
C LEU A 50 11.56 11.79 22.18
N SER A 51 12.83 11.56 21.80
CA SER A 51 13.32 10.21 21.51
C SER A 51 13.08 9.31 22.73
N GLY A 52 12.65 8.07 22.50
CA GLY A 52 12.37 7.08 23.54
C GLY A 52 11.33 7.47 24.60
N VAL A 53 10.64 8.61 24.47
CA VAL A 53 9.65 9.05 25.44
C VAL A 53 8.45 8.09 25.43
N ASN A 54 7.90 7.83 26.62
CA ASN A 54 6.72 6.99 26.76
C ASN A 54 5.44 7.83 26.78
N PHE A 55 4.70 7.77 25.68
CA PHE A 55 3.37 8.35 25.48
C PHE A 55 2.27 7.26 25.42
N SER A 56 2.52 6.04 25.89
CA SER A 56 1.57 4.96 25.74
C SER A 56 0.21 5.25 26.41
N GLY A 57 -0.85 5.19 25.60
CA GLY A 57 -2.22 5.51 25.99
C GLY A 57 -2.45 6.99 26.32
N ALA A 58 -1.48 7.87 26.02
CA ALA A 58 -1.67 9.31 26.16
C ALA A 58 -2.67 9.85 25.13
N ASN A 59 -3.29 10.96 25.48
CA ASN A 59 -4.15 11.75 24.61
C ASN A 59 -3.36 12.96 24.11
N LEU A 60 -2.91 12.85 22.87
CA LEU A 60 -2.09 13.76 22.08
C LEU A 60 -2.90 14.27 20.87
N ASN A 61 -4.23 14.27 20.92
CA ASN A 61 -5.01 14.82 19.80
C ASN A 61 -4.62 16.28 19.55
N GLU A 62 -4.61 16.69 18.29
CA GLU A 62 -4.34 18.07 17.86
C GLU A 62 -2.97 18.61 18.30
N THR A 63 -2.05 17.74 18.74
CA THR A 63 -0.68 18.14 19.08
C THR A 63 0.11 18.49 17.85
N ASP A 64 1.08 19.37 18.03
CA ASP A 64 2.08 19.69 17.01
C ASP A 64 3.39 18.98 17.36
N PHE A 65 3.81 18.06 16.51
CA PHE A 65 5.08 17.33 16.55
C PHE A 65 5.92 17.65 15.30
N THR A 66 5.64 18.75 14.60
CA THR A 66 6.38 19.12 13.38
C THR A 66 7.88 19.12 13.65
N GLU A 67 8.64 18.37 12.86
CA GLU A 67 10.11 18.24 13.00
C GLU A 67 10.61 17.68 14.35
N ALA A 68 9.73 17.13 15.19
CA ALA A 68 10.11 16.54 16.47
C ALA A 68 10.90 15.23 16.29
N ASP A 69 11.85 14.97 17.17
CA ASP A 69 12.52 13.67 17.27
C ASP A 69 11.72 12.76 18.21
N LEU A 70 11.03 11.77 17.64
CA LEU A 70 10.28 10.72 18.32
C LEU A 70 10.93 9.34 18.11
N ASN A 71 12.23 9.29 17.77
CA ASN A 71 12.94 8.04 17.51
C ASN A 71 12.78 7.07 18.69
N GLY A 72 12.33 5.85 18.41
CA GLY A 72 12.11 4.82 19.43
C GLY A 72 11.05 5.16 20.49
N ALA A 73 10.27 6.24 20.34
CA ALA A 73 9.24 6.62 21.30
C ALA A 73 8.14 5.56 21.39
N ASN A 74 7.54 5.41 22.57
CA ASN A 74 6.42 4.49 22.78
C ASN A 74 5.09 5.24 22.76
N LEU A 75 4.40 5.17 21.62
CA LEU A 75 3.08 5.77 21.36
C LEU A 75 1.97 4.70 21.36
N ASN A 76 2.23 3.51 21.91
CA ASN A 76 1.27 2.40 21.87
C ASN A 76 -0.09 2.81 22.44
N SER A 77 -1.16 2.55 21.69
CA SER A 77 -2.55 2.87 22.06
C SER A 77 -2.82 4.36 22.34
N ALA A 78 -1.90 5.26 21.97
CA ALA A 78 -2.11 6.70 22.13
C ALA A 78 -3.22 7.21 21.19
N LYS A 79 -3.88 8.29 21.59
CA LYS A 79 -4.81 9.04 20.74
C LYS A 79 -4.07 10.25 20.21
N ILE A 80 -3.85 10.34 18.92
CA ILE A 80 -3.02 11.34 18.25
C ILE A 80 -3.80 11.89 17.04
N ASN A 81 -5.13 11.92 17.11
CA ASN A 81 -5.96 12.30 15.97
C ASN A 81 -5.78 13.79 15.64
N ASN A 82 -5.86 14.13 14.35
CA ASN A 82 -5.67 15.48 13.83
C ASN A 82 -4.37 16.17 14.28
N ALA A 83 -3.35 15.40 14.69
CA ALA A 83 -2.06 15.96 15.05
C ALA A 83 -1.23 16.26 13.80
N ASN A 84 -0.28 17.18 13.94
CA ASN A 84 0.74 17.44 12.92
C ASN A 84 2.03 16.73 13.32
N LEU A 85 2.42 15.69 12.60
CA LEU A 85 3.70 14.98 12.71
C LEU A 85 4.52 15.12 11.41
N SER A 86 4.24 16.16 10.61
CA SER A 86 5.00 16.38 9.38
C SER A 86 6.48 16.55 9.70
N LEU A 87 7.35 15.96 8.87
CA LEU A 87 8.82 15.98 9.03
C LEU A 87 9.36 15.36 10.34
N ALA A 88 8.51 14.80 11.21
CA ALA A 88 8.95 14.19 12.47
C ALA A 88 9.77 12.93 12.23
N ASP A 89 10.72 12.65 13.12
CA ASP A 89 11.43 11.37 13.15
C ASP A 89 10.73 10.39 14.08
N LEU A 90 9.96 9.46 13.53
CA LEU A 90 9.28 8.37 14.20
C LEU A 90 9.98 7.02 13.94
N SER A 91 11.24 7.03 13.51
CA SER A 91 11.98 5.79 13.25
C SER A 91 12.03 4.91 14.49
N GLU A 92 11.83 3.61 14.31
CA GLU A 92 11.75 2.60 15.38
C GLU A 92 10.66 2.82 16.45
N ALA A 93 9.82 3.86 16.31
CA ALA A 93 8.78 4.16 17.29
C ALA A 93 7.69 3.07 17.32
N ASN A 94 7.07 2.89 18.49
CA ASN A 94 5.94 1.98 18.66
C ASN A 94 4.62 2.74 18.63
N LEU A 95 3.94 2.77 17.48
CA LEU A 95 2.59 3.33 17.30
C LEU A 95 1.50 2.25 17.28
N SER A 96 1.79 1.01 17.69
CA SER A 96 0.82 -0.09 17.60
C SER A 96 -0.47 0.28 18.33
N LEU A 97 -1.62 0.03 17.69
CA LEU A 97 -2.97 0.36 18.19
C LEU A 97 -3.23 1.85 18.44
N ALA A 98 -2.32 2.76 18.07
CA ALA A 98 -2.56 4.19 18.17
C ALA A 98 -3.65 4.66 17.20
N LYS A 99 -4.27 5.80 17.50
CA LYS A 99 -5.27 6.45 16.65
C LYS A 99 -4.68 7.74 16.08
N LEU A 100 -4.51 7.79 14.77
CA LEU A 100 -3.96 8.89 13.99
C LEU A 100 -4.95 9.28 12.88
N ASP A 101 -6.26 9.21 13.14
CA ASP A 101 -7.27 9.64 12.17
C ASP A 101 -6.96 11.09 11.72
N ASN A 102 -6.95 11.32 10.41
CA ASN A 102 -6.69 12.61 9.75
C ASN A 102 -5.42 13.36 10.21
N SER A 103 -4.42 12.65 10.72
CA SER A 103 -3.16 13.29 11.15
C SER A 103 -2.26 13.55 9.95
N ASP A 104 -1.42 14.59 10.03
CA ASP A 104 -0.40 14.85 9.02
C ASP A 104 0.90 14.14 9.41
N LEU A 105 1.38 13.24 8.58
CA LEU A 105 2.67 12.55 8.69
C LEU A 105 3.47 12.75 7.39
N SER A 106 3.17 13.79 6.61
CA SER A 106 3.86 14.04 5.36
C SER A 106 5.36 14.25 5.61
N LEU A 107 6.18 13.61 4.76
CA LEU A 107 7.64 13.63 4.87
C LEU A 107 8.22 13.09 6.20
N ALA A 108 7.41 12.49 7.07
CA ALA A 108 7.88 11.91 8.33
C ALA A 108 8.74 10.66 8.07
N ASN A 109 9.73 10.43 8.93
CA ASN A 109 10.51 9.20 8.96
C ASN A 109 9.83 8.18 9.88
N LEU A 110 9.27 7.11 9.34
CA LEU A 110 8.64 5.99 10.03
C LEU A 110 9.41 4.68 9.78
N SER A 111 10.66 4.77 9.36
CA SER A 111 11.50 3.61 9.08
C SER A 111 11.55 2.67 10.30
N TYR A 112 11.36 1.37 10.07
CA TYR A 112 11.36 0.33 11.11
C TYR A 112 10.31 0.51 12.23
N ALA A 113 9.37 1.46 12.12
CA ALA A 113 8.36 1.71 13.14
C ALA A 113 7.34 0.56 13.23
N LYS A 114 6.74 0.39 14.40
CA LYS A 114 5.67 -0.59 14.66
C LYS A 114 4.31 0.11 14.61
N LEU A 115 3.55 -0.10 13.55
CA LEU A 115 2.20 0.43 13.33
C LEU A 115 1.14 -0.68 13.30
N ILE A 116 1.32 -1.73 14.10
CA ILE A 116 0.45 -2.90 14.10
C ILE A 116 -0.95 -2.49 14.57
N GLY A 117 -1.97 -2.70 13.73
CA GLY A 117 -3.36 -2.36 14.05
C GLY A 117 -3.62 -0.87 14.29
N THR A 118 -2.71 0.01 13.86
CA THR A 118 -2.86 1.47 14.00
C THR A 118 -3.98 1.98 13.10
N ASN A 119 -4.75 2.97 13.58
CA ASN A 119 -5.75 3.64 12.77
C ASN A 119 -5.18 4.91 12.15
N LEU A 120 -5.01 4.92 10.83
CA LEU A 120 -4.45 6.00 10.00
C LEU A 120 -5.49 6.45 8.94
N ARG A 121 -6.77 6.25 9.21
CA ARG A 121 -7.84 6.61 8.27
C ARG A 121 -7.77 8.09 7.92
N GLY A 122 -7.69 8.39 6.63
CA GLY A 122 -7.59 9.77 6.13
C GLY A 122 -6.28 10.50 6.47
N ALA A 123 -5.28 9.82 7.05
CA ALA A 123 -4.00 10.43 7.37
C ALA A 123 -3.22 10.82 6.09
N ASN A 124 -2.40 11.86 6.20
CA ASN A 124 -1.50 12.29 5.14
C ASN A 124 -0.11 11.71 5.37
N LEU A 125 0.29 10.70 4.61
CA LEU A 125 1.63 10.07 4.61
C LEU A 125 2.37 10.40 3.30
N CYS A 126 2.02 11.50 2.65
CA CYS A 126 2.64 11.91 1.38
C CYS A 126 4.16 11.99 1.54
N ARG A 127 4.89 11.22 0.72
CA ARG A 127 6.35 11.13 0.72
C ARG A 127 6.98 10.76 2.07
N ALA A 128 6.23 10.14 2.97
CA ALA A 128 6.79 9.60 4.20
C ALA A 128 7.70 8.40 3.91
N ASP A 129 8.70 8.18 4.77
CA ASP A 129 9.57 7.01 4.69
C ASP A 129 9.10 5.93 5.65
N LEU A 130 8.55 4.83 5.14
CA LEU A 130 8.06 3.67 5.89
C LEU A 130 8.88 2.41 5.58
N ILE A 131 10.14 2.55 5.15
CA ILE A 131 11.00 1.40 4.85
C ILE A 131 11.03 0.42 6.03
N ALA A 132 10.78 -0.86 5.73
CA ALA A 132 10.74 -1.95 6.70
C ALA A 132 9.80 -1.74 7.91
N ALA A 133 8.85 -0.80 7.84
CA ALA A 133 7.86 -0.58 8.88
C ALA A 133 6.87 -1.74 8.96
N ASN A 134 6.32 -2.01 10.15
CA ASN A 134 5.30 -3.03 10.34
C ASN A 134 3.91 -2.42 10.49
N LEU A 135 3.14 -2.42 9.41
CA LEU A 135 1.76 -1.94 9.31
C LEU A 135 0.72 -3.08 9.30
N SER A 136 1.06 -4.28 9.78
CA SER A 136 0.15 -5.43 9.72
C SER A 136 -1.19 -5.11 10.41
N GLY A 137 -2.29 -5.31 9.69
CA GLY A 137 -3.65 -5.03 10.16
C GLY A 137 -3.97 -3.55 10.40
N ALA A 138 -3.11 -2.61 10.00
CA ALA A 138 -3.40 -1.17 10.12
C ALA A 138 -4.56 -0.75 9.20
N ASN A 139 -5.25 0.31 9.60
CA ASN A 139 -6.33 0.92 8.80
C ASN A 139 -5.86 2.23 8.16
N LEU A 140 -5.53 2.19 6.87
CA LEU A 140 -5.14 3.33 6.04
C LEU A 140 -6.23 3.68 5.01
N ASN A 141 -7.49 3.36 5.28
CA ASN A 141 -8.58 3.72 4.37
C ASN A 141 -8.60 5.23 4.11
N SER A 142 -8.70 5.60 2.83
CA SER A 142 -8.67 6.99 2.34
C SER A 142 -7.39 7.78 2.70
N ALA A 143 -6.31 7.13 3.16
CA ALA A 143 -5.06 7.82 3.44
C ALA A 143 -4.33 8.25 2.15
N ASN A 144 -3.53 9.30 2.23
CA ASN A 144 -2.64 9.73 1.15
C ASN A 144 -1.22 9.20 1.39
N LEU A 145 -0.78 8.21 0.63
CA LEU A 145 0.58 7.66 0.61
C LEU A 145 1.30 7.98 -0.71
N SER A 146 0.89 9.03 -1.43
CA SER A 146 1.51 9.36 -2.71
C SER A 146 3.01 9.61 -2.54
N GLY A 147 3.82 8.92 -3.35
CA GLY A 147 5.28 8.97 -3.30
C GLY A 147 5.93 8.46 -2.00
N ALA A 148 5.19 7.78 -1.11
CA ALA A 148 5.76 7.20 0.10
C ALA A 148 6.70 6.04 -0.22
N ASN A 149 7.73 5.85 0.61
CA ASN A 149 8.61 4.68 0.54
C ASN A 149 8.11 3.60 1.50
N LEU A 150 7.58 2.49 0.98
CA LEU A 150 7.10 1.31 1.72
C LEU A 150 7.94 0.07 1.38
N SER A 151 9.17 0.27 0.89
CA SER A 151 10.07 -0.83 0.55
C SER A 151 10.26 -1.76 1.76
N ASP A 152 10.19 -3.07 1.52
CA ASP A 152 10.31 -4.12 2.55
C ASP A 152 9.30 -4.02 3.72
N ALA A 153 8.28 -3.15 3.63
CA ALA A 153 7.29 -2.99 4.69
C ALA A 153 6.37 -4.21 4.83
N ASN A 154 5.96 -4.51 6.06
CA ASN A 154 4.95 -5.52 6.32
C ASN A 154 3.55 -4.88 6.34
N LEU A 155 2.78 -5.11 5.29
CA LEU A 155 1.43 -4.62 5.06
C LEU A 155 0.40 -5.78 5.09
N THR A 156 0.71 -6.89 5.76
CA THR A 156 -0.17 -8.07 5.81
C THR A 156 -1.53 -7.69 6.38
N GLY A 157 -2.60 -7.99 5.64
CA GLY A 157 -3.98 -7.71 6.07
C GLY A 157 -4.31 -6.23 6.28
N VAL A 158 -3.52 -5.31 5.72
CA VAL A 158 -3.76 -3.87 5.83
C VAL A 158 -5.04 -3.45 5.08
N TYR A 159 -5.74 -2.43 5.59
CA TYR A 159 -6.86 -1.81 4.89
C TYR A 159 -6.40 -0.52 4.20
N LEU A 160 -6.53 -0.46 2.87
CA LEU A 160 -6.09 0.63 1.99
C LEU A 160 -7.21 1.05 1.03
N ILE A 161 -8.48 0.85 1.42
CA ILE A 161 -9.63 1.13 0.56
C ILE A 161 -9.64 2.63 0.21
N ARG A 162 -9.71 2.95 -1.08
CA ARG A 162 -9.69 4.33 -1.62
C ARG A 162 -8.47 5.18 -1.22
N SER A 163 -7.38 4.54 -0.78
CA SER A 163 -6.13 5.25 -0.50
C SER A 163 -5.43 5.69 -1.81
N ASP A 164 -4.57 6.70 -1.70
CA ASP A 164 -3.73 7.17 -2.79
C ASP A 164 -2.29 6.68 -2.57
N LEU A 165 -1.83 5.72 -3.36
CA LEU A 165 -0.44 5.23 -3.40
C LEU A 165 0.23 5.57 -4.75
N ASN A 166 -0.21 6.63 -5.44
CA ASN A 166 0.39 7.00 -6.71
C ASN A 166 1.89 7.27 -6.55
N GLY A 167 2.71 6.62 -7.38
CA GLY A 167 4.17 6.73 -7.35
C GLY A 167 4.83 6.21 -6.07
N ALA A 168 4.12 5.50 -5.19
CA ALA A 168 4.72 4.91 -4.00
C ALA A 168 5.70 3.79 -4.35
N ASP A 169 6.75 3.64 -3.56
CA ASP A 169 7.68 2.50 -3.65
C ASP A 169 7.23 1.39 -2.70
N LEU A 170 6.99 0.20 -3.22
CA LEU A 170 6.51 -0.99 -2.52
C LEU A 170 7.38 -2.20 -2.88
N ILE A 171 8.64 -1.98 -3.28
CA ILE A 171 9.58 -3.07 -3.59
C ILE A 171 9.61 -4.05 -2.43
N ASN A 172 9.44 -5.35 -2.73
CA ASN A 172 9.44 -6.46 -1.77
C ASN A 172 8.43 -6.35 -0.60
N ALA A 173 7.54 -5.36 -0.60
CA ALA A 173 6.58 -5.19 0.47
C ALA A 173 5.61 -6.38 0.55
N ASN A 174 5.18 -6.74 1.76
CA ASN A 174 4.25 -7.84 1.97
C ASN A 174 2.82 -7.32 2.16
N LEU A 175 2.01 -7.33 1.10
CA LEU A 175 0.59 -6.99 1.10
C LEU A 175 -0.32 -8.23 1.08
N SER A 176 0.14 -9.37 1.59
CA SER A 176 -0.68 -10.60 1.59
C SER A 176 -2.00 -10.38 2.34
N GLY A 177 -3.12 -10.71 1.68
CA GLY A 177 -4.47 -10.51 2.23
C GLY A 177 -4.90 -9.05 2.45
N ALA A 178 -4.17 -8.07 1.93
CA ALA A 178 -4.54 -6.65 2.05
C ALA A 178 -5.81 -6.31 1.25
N ASP A 179 -6.55 -5.30 1.70
CA ASP A 179 -7.72 -4.76 1.01
C ASP A 179 -7.40 -3.38 0.40
N LEU A 180 -7.11 -3.35 -0.90
CA LEU A 180 -6.82 -2.16 -1.69
C LEU A 180 -7.95 -1.82 -2.68
N ARG A 181 -9.21 -2.16 -2.34
CA ARG A 181 -10.34 -1.83 -3.20
C ARG A 181 -10.37 -0.34 -3.54
N GLU A 182 -10.52 -0.04 -4.84
CA GLU A 182 -10.59 1.33 -5.36
C GLU A 182 -9.33 2.20 -5.03
N ALA A 183 -8.21 1.59 -4.62
CA ALA A 183 -6.97 2.32 -4.36
C ALA A 183 -6.33 2.83 -5.66
N LYS A 184 -5.58 3.93 -5.57
CA LYS A 184 -4.80 4.49 -6.68
C LYS A 184 -3.34 4.08 -6.53
N LEU A 185 -2.78 3.42 -7.54
CA LEU A 185 -1.42 2.87 -7.59
C LEU A 185 -0.75 3.24 -8.93
N ILE A 186 -1.11 4.39 -9.51
CA ILE A 186 -0.61 4.81 -10.82
C ILE A 186 0.89 5.06 -10.69
N ASN A 187 1.69 4.46 -11.58
CA ASN A 187 3.17 4.50 -11.54
C ASN A 187 3.81 3.96 -10.23
N ALA A 188 3.07 3.26 -9.37
CA ALA A 188 3.64 2.66 -8.16
C ALA A 188 4.60 1.52 -8.50
N ASN A 189 5.61 1.30 -7.65
CA ASN A 189 6.59 0.24 -7.83
C ASN A 189 6.35 -0.92 -6.86
N LEU A 190 5.72 -1.99 -7.31
CA LEU A 190 5.45 -3.22 -6.57
C LEU A 190 6.37 -4.38 -7.03
N SER A 191 7.55 -4.08 -7.55
CA SER A 191 8.47 -5.12 -8.01
C SER A 191 8.86 -6.06 -6.86
N GLY A 192 8.74 -7.37 -7.06
CA GLY A 192 9.01 -8.38 -6.03
C GLY A 192 8.01 -8.43 -4.86
N ALA A 193 6.97 -7.59 -4.85
CA ALA A 193 6.01 -7.53 -3.75
C ALA A 193 5.17 -8.82 -3.60
N TYR A 194 4.71 -9.09 -2.37
CA TYR A 194 3.87 -10.24 -2.04
C TYR A 194 2.41 -9.80 -1.87
N LEU A 195 1.54 -10.18 -2.80
CA LEU A 195 0.13 -9.78 -2.85
C LEU A 195 -0.82 -11.00 -2.87
N LYS A 196 -0.38 -12.15 -2.36
CA LYS A 196 -1.20 -13.37 -2.38
C LYS A 196 -2.54 -13.11 -1.68
N GLY A 197 -3.63 -13.35 -2.39
CA GLY A 197 -4.99 -13.17 -1.88
C GLY A 197 -5.41 -11.72 -1.61
N ALA A 198 -4.61 -10.71 -2.01
CA ALA A 198 -4.97 -9.31 -1.83
C ALA A 198 -6.18 -8.92 -2.71
N ASN A 199 -6.99 -7.98 -2.24
CA ASN A 199 -8.15 -7.47 -2.97
C ASN A 199 -7.86 -6.11 -3.59
N LEU A 200 -7.71 -6.06 -4.90
CA LEU A 200 -7.49 -4.87 -5.73
C LEU A 200 -8.67 -4.61 -6.68
N THR A 201 -9.88 -5.05 -6.30
CA THR A 201 -11.08 -4.82 -7.11
C THR A 201 -11.27 -3.32 -7.35
N GLY A 202 -11.41 -2.93 -8.62
CA GLY A 202 -11.56 -1.54 -9.04
C GLY A 202 -10.34 -0.63 -8.83
N ALA A 203 -9.19 -1.17 -8.41
CA ALA A 203 -7.98 -0.36 -8.21
C ALA A 203 -7.39 0.14 -9.53
N SER A 204 -6.67 1.26 -9.47
CA SER A 204 -5.99 1.86 -10.63
C SER A 204 -4.48 1.63 -10.56
N LEU A 205 -3.97 0.65 -11.29
CA LEU A 205 -2.55 0.29 -11.41
C LEU A 205 -1.96 0.65 -12.79
N SER A 206 -2.50 1.67 -13.46
CA SER A 206 -1.98 2.07 -14.77
C SER A 206 -0.49 2.41 -14.67
N ARG A 207 0.32 1.81 -15.56
CA ARG A 207 1.78 1.96 -15.60
C ARG A 207 2.52 1.57 -14.30
N ALA A 208 1.90 0.78 -13.42
CA ALA A 208 2.57 0.25 -12.25
C ALA A 208 3.63 -0.81 -12.62
N TYR A 209 4.67 -0.92 -11.81
CA TYR A 209 5.72 -1.93 -11.94
C TYR A 209 5.41 -3.10 -10.99
N LEU A 210 5.30 -4.31 -11.53
CA LEU A 210 4.92 -5.54 -10.81
C LEU A 210 5.85 -6.69 -11.23
N ILE A 211 7.09 -6.39 -11.62
CA ILE A 211 8.03 -7.38 -12.12
C ILE A 211 8.32 -8.40 -11.02
N GLY A 212 8.13 -9.69 -11.32
CA GLY A 212 8.37 -10.78 -10.37
C GLY A 212 7.43 -10.81 -9.16
N ALA A 213 6.39 -9.97 -9.10
CA ALA A 213 5.48 -9.92 -7.96
C ALA A 213 4.69 -11.22 -7.78
N ASN A 214 4.43 -11.60 -6.53
CA ASN A 214 3.57 -12.74 -6.20
C ASN A 214 2.12 -12.29 -6.09
N LEU A 215 1.37 -12.47 -7.17
CA LEU A 215 -0.03 -12.08 -7.36
C LEU A 215 -0.96 -13.31 -7.36
N ASN A 216 -0.54 -14.44 -6.79
CA ASN A 216 -1.36 -15.65 -6.80
C ASN A 216 -2.66 -15.42 -6.04
N GLN A 217 -3.79 -15.85 -6.60
CA GLN A 217 -5.13 -15.71 -6.01
C GLN A 217 -5.55 -14.26 -5.70
N VAL A 218 -4.91 -13.27 -6.34
CA VAL A 218 -5.27 -11.85 -6.18
C VAL A 218 -6.62 -11.54 -6.86
N TYR A 219 -7.36 -10.56 -6.33
CA TYR A 219 -8.62 -10.10 -6.91
C TYR A 219 -8.42 -8.75 -7.63
N PHE A 220 -8.41 -8.76 -8.97
CA PHE A 220 -8.31 -7.59 -9.86
C PHE A 220 -9.62 -7.30 -10.62
N ILE A 221 -10.77 -7.68 -10.08
CA ILE A 221 -12.05 -7.52 -10.81
C ILE A 221 -12.26 -6.04 -11.16
N GLY A 222 -12.41 -5.74 -12.45
CA GLY A 222 -12.59 -4.37 -12.94
C GLY A 222 -11.40 -3.42 -12.70
N ALA A 223 -10.24 -3.92 -12.27
CA ALA A 223 -9.06 -3.09 -12.05
C ALA A 223 -8.48 -2.56 -13.37
N ASN A 224 -7.83 -1.40 -13.32
CA ASN A 224 -7.12 -0.83 -14.46
C ASN A 224 -5.62 -1.09 -14.35
N LEU A 225 -5.10 -2.02 -15.14
CA LEU A 225 -3.68 -2.34 -15.25
C LEU A 225 -3.06 -1.85 -16.56
N SER A 226 -3.72 -0.93 -17.29
CA SER A 226 -3.23 -0.50 -18.61
C SER A 226 -1.76 -0.04 -18.58
N GLY A 227 -0.95 -0.62 -19.46
CA GLY A 227 0.49 -0.34 -19.57
C GLY A 227 1.35 -0.83 -18.39
N ALA A 228 0.80 -1.58 -17.43
CA ALA A 228 1.57 -2.08 -16.29
C ALA A 228 2.62 -3.13 -16.71
N GLU A 229 3.68 -3.25 -15.91
CA GLU A 229 4.79 -4.17 -16.13
C GLU A 229 4.70 -5.40 -15.22
N LEU A 230 4.23 -6.54 -15.74
CA LEU A 230 4.03 -7.79 -15.01
C LEU A 230 4.97 -8.91 -15.51
N LYS A 231 6.16 -8.57 -16.01
CA LYS A 231 7.12 -9.58 -16.50
C LYS A 231 7.47 -10.54 -15.36
N HIS A 232 7.43 -11.84 -15.64
CA HIS A 232 7.72 -12.91 -14.68
C HIS A 232 6.87 -12.89 -13.39
N ALA A 233 5.74 -12.18 -13.39
CA ALA A 233 4.84 -12.17 -12.24
C ALA A 233 4.08 -13.50 -12.10
N TYR A 234 3.71 -13.84 -10.86
CA TYR A 234 2.98 -15.07 -10.52
C TYR A 234 1.51 -14.75 -10.29
N LEU A 235 0.64 -15.03 -11.26
CA LEU A 235 -0.81 -14.79 -11.24
C LEU A 235 -1.63 -16.09 -11.25
N LYS A 236 -1.10 -17.19 -10.68
CA LYS A 236 -1.84 -18.45 -10.66
C LYS A 236 -3.15 -18.27 -9.89
N ASP A 237 -4.25 -18.72 -10.49
CA ASP A 237 -5.60 -18.64 -9.95
C ASP A 237 -6.07 -17.19 -9.61
N ALA A 238 -5.42 -16.17 -10.18
CA ALA A 238 -5.82 -14.76 -10.01
C ALA A 238 -7.16 -14.46 -10.71
N ASN A 239 -7.94 -13.55 -10.15
CA ASN A 239 -9.19 -13.09 -10.75
C ASN A 239 -9.05 -11.70 -11.39
N LEU A 240 -8.84 -11.67 -12.70
CA LEU A 240 -8.70 -10.49 -13.55
C LEU A 240 -9.97 -10.20 -14.37
N SER A 241 -11.12 -10.75 -13.97
CA SER A 241 -12.37 -10.62 -14.73
C SER A 241 -12.72 -9.14 -14.95
N ARG A 242 -13.08 -8.78 -16.19
CA ARG A 242 -13.42 -7.41 -16.61
C ARG A 242 -12.33 -6.35 -16.35
N SER A 243 -11.10 -6.76 -16.05
CA SER A 243 -9.99 -5.83 -15.87
C SER A 243 -9.53 -5.23 -17.21
N ASN A 244 -8.93 -4.04 -17.14
CA ASN A 244 -8.27 -3.43 -18.28
C ASN A 244 -6.77 -3.76 -18.26
N LEU A 245 -6.35 -4.67 -19.13
CA LEU A 245 -4.96 -5.10 -19.31
C LEU A 245 -4.36 -4.56 -20.63
N ASN A 246 -4.91 -3.47 -21.18
CA ASN A 246 -4.46 -2.94 -22.45
C ASN A 246 -2.97 -2.56 -22.40
N GLY A 247 -2.18 -3.06 -23.35
CA GLY A 247 -0.75 -2.76 -23.44
C GLY A 247 0.11 -3.30 -22.29
N THR A 248 -0.42 -4.20 -21.45
CA THR A 248 0.33 -4.78 -20.32
C THR A 248 1.50 -5.63 -20.78
N LYS A 249 2.60 -5.60 -20.03
CA LYS A 249 3.79 -6.42 -20.30
C LYS A 249 3.76 -7.67 -19.42
N LEU A 250 3.25 -8.78 -19.94
CA LEU A 250 3.07 -10.06 -19.25
C LEU A 250 4.10 -11.12 -19.66
N GLY A 251 5.23 -10.72 -20.26
CA GLY A 251 6.23 -11.65 -20.77
C GLY A 251 6.73 -12.62 -19.68
N GLY A 252 6.62 -13.92 -19.94
CA GLY A 252 7.03 -14.97 -18.99
C GLY A 252 6.21 -15.04 -17.69
N ALA A 253 5.06 -14.36 -17.61
CA ALA A 253 4.19 -14.42 -16.44
C ALA A 253 3.45 -15.76 -16.36
N ASN A 254 3.17 -16.21 -15.13
CA ASN A 254 2.38 -17.42 -14.87
C ASN A 254 0.93 -17.02 -14.57
N LEU A 255 0.01 -17.22 -15.53
CA LEU A 255 -1.43 -16.99 -15.39
C LEU A 255 -2.22 -18.32 -15.40
N ARG A 256 -1.59 -19.43 -15.02
CA ARG A 256 -2.26 -20.74 -15.02
C ARG A 256 -3.52 -20.69 -14.14
N GLY A 257 -4.65 -21.12 -14.70
CA GLY A 257 -5.95 -21.12 -14.00
C GLY A 257 -6.56 -19.75 -13.73
N ALA A 258 -5.94 -18.66 -14.18
CA ALA A 258 -6.44 -17.31 -13.95
C ALA A 258 -7.80 -17.07 -14.62
N GLN A 259 -8.65 -16.28 -13.97
CA GLN A 259 -9.95 -15.86 -14.48
C GLN A 259 -9.82 -14.52 -15.19
N LEU A 260 -9.95 -14.50 -16.51
CA LEU A 260 -9.84 -13.32 -17.37
C LEU A 260 -11.15 -13.05 -18.13
N GLY A 261 -12.28 -13.54 -17.63
CA GLY A 261 -13.58 -13.38 -18.28
C GLY A 261 -13.91 -11.92 -18.58
N GLY A 262 -14.12 -11.60 -19.86
CA GLY A 262 -14.40 -10.23 -20.32
C GLY A 262 -13.25 -9.23 -20.13
N ALA A 263 -12.03 -9.67 -19.85
CA ALA A 263 -10.89 -8.78 -19.69
C ALA A 263 -10.44 -8.17 -21.02
N ASN A 264 -9.89 -6.95 -20.97
CA ASN A 264 -9.33 -6.27 -22.14
C ASN A 264 -7.80 -6.48 -22.20
N LEU A 265 -7.33 -7.46 -22.95
CA LEU A 265 -5.90 -7.73 -23.22
C LEU A 265 -5.43 -7.18 -24.57
N ARG A 266 -6.12 -6.17 -25.14
CA ARG A 266 -5.69 -5.57 -26.41
C ARG A 266 -4.25 -5.04 -26.29
N ASN A 267 -3.43 -5.25 -27.32
CA ASN A 267 -2.01 -4.84 -27.34
C ASN A 267 -1.15 -5.44 -26.20
N ALA A 268 -1.61 -6.45 -25.45
CA ALA A 268 -0.81 -7.04 -24.38
C ALA A 268 0.38 -7.84 -24.93
N TYR A 269 1.49 -7.82 -24.20
CA TYR A 269 2.70 -8.58 -24.52
C TYR A 269 2.74 -9.86 -23.68
N LEU A 270 2.26 -10.97 -24.21
CA LEU A 270 2.11 -12.26 -23.51
C LEU A 270 3.21 -13.26 -23.88
N GLY A 271 4.31 -12.80 -24.46
CA GLY A 271 5.37 -13.68 -24.96
C GLY A 271 5.89 -14.62 -23.87
N ALA A 272 5.90 -15.92 -24.12
CA ALA A 272 6.28 -16.98 -23.16
C ALA A 272 5.44 -17.03 -21.86
N ALA A 273 4.28 -16.35 -21.80
CA ALA A 273 3.38 -16.45 -20.66
C ALA A 273 2.64 -17.80 -20.65
N ASP A 274 2.34 -18.31 -19.45
CA ASP A 274 1.53 -19.51 -19.24
C ASP A 274 0.08 -19.11 -18.96
N LEU A 275 -0.83 -19.32 -19.92
CA LEU A 275 -2.28 -19.19 -19.75
C LEU A 275 -2.96 -20.56 -19.77
N SER A 276 -2.24 -21.64 -19.46
CA SER A 276 -2.83 -22.96 -19.42
C SER A 276 -3.97 -23.00 -18.41
N ASN A 277 -5.08 -23.63 -18.80
CA ASN A 277 -6.31 -23.70 -17.98
C ASN A 277 -6.93 -22.34 -17.61
N ALA A 278 -6.49 -21.23 -18.18
CA ALA A 278 -7.07 -19.91 -17.90
C ALA A 278 -8.47 -19.79 -18.52
N ASN A 279 -9.33 -18.99 -17.89
CA ASN A 279 -10.64 -18.65 -18.43
C ASN A 279 -10.59 -17.29 -19.14
N LEU A 280 -10.51 -17.30 -20.47
CA LEU A 280 -10.50 -16.13 -21.33
C LEU A 280 -11.87 -15.82 -21.93
N SER A 281 -12.97 -16.41 -21.43
CA SER A 281 -14.28 -16.27 -22.05
C SER A 281 -14.69 -14.79 -22.23
N GLY A 282 -15.03 -14.41 -23.47
CA GLY A 282 -15.36 -13.02 -23.81
C GLY A 282 -14.21 -12.00 -23.71
N ALA A 283 -12.98 -12.42 -23.40
CA ALA A 283 -11.83 -11.51 -23.34
C ALA A 283 -11.43 -11.01 -24.74
N SER A 284 -10.86 -9.80 -24.83
CA SER A 284 -10.30 -9.29 -26.08
C SER A 284 -8.79 -9.36 -26.09
N LEU A 285 -8.22 -10.13 -27.01
CA LEU A 285 -6.78 -10.28 -27.23
C LEU A 285 -6.32 -9.66 -28.55
N ILE A 286 -7.11 -8.79 -29.18
CA ILE A 286 -6.78 -8.19 -30.47
C ILE A 286 -5.45 -7.41 -30.38
N HIS A 287 -4.55 -7.59 -31.36
CA HIS A 287 -3.17 -7.08 -31.39
C HIS A 287 -2.24 -7.60 -30.29
N ALA A 288 -2.66 -8.55 -29.46
CA ALA A 288 -1.78 -9.12 -28.45
C ALA A 288 -0.64 -9.94 -29.09
N ASN A 289 0.56 -9.83 -28.53
CA ASN A 289 1.69 -10.68 -28.90
C ASN A 289 1.63 -11.97 -28.09
N LEU A 290 1.39 -13.09 -28.78
CA LEU A 290 1.20 -14.43 -28.22
C LEU A 290 2.37 -15.37 -28.52
N SER A 291 3.55 -14.82 -28.78
CA SER A 291 4.74 -15.61 -29.15
C SER A 291 5.14 -16.56 -28.03
N ARG A 292 5.09 -17.87 -28.28
CA ARG A 292 5.40 -18.92 -27.28
C ARG A 292 4.46 -18.90 -26.06
N THR A 293 3.30 -18.28 -26.16
CA THR A 293 2.30 -18.29 -25.09
C THR A 293 1.63 -19.65 -25.00
N ASP A 294 1.54 -20.22 -23.81
CA ASP A 294 0.78 -21.46 -23.59
C ASP A 294 -0.71 -21.15 -23.41
N LEU A 295 -1.54 -21.66 -24.31
CA LEU A 295 -3.01 -21.55 -24.29
C LEU A 295 -3.68 -22.93 -24.14
N SER A 296 -2.93 -23.93 -23.70
CA SER A 296 -3.40 -25.31 -23.53
C SER A 296 -4.54 -25.34 -22.52
N TYR A 297 -5.66 -25.96 -22.90
CA TYR A 297 -6.85 -26.09 -22.05
C TYR A 297 -7.49 -24.77 -21.59
N ALA A 298 -7.05 -23.62 -22.11
CA ALA A 298 -7.71 -22.36 -21.83
C ALA A 298 -9.14 -22.36 -22.41
N ASN A 299 -10.11 -21.86 -21.64
CA ASN A 299 -11.44 -21.58 -22.14
C ASN A 299 -11.41 -20.27 -22.92
N VAL A 300 -11.63 -20.34 -24.23
CA VAL A 300 -11.56 -19.21 -25.15
C VAL A 300 -12.91 -18.88 -25.79
N GLU A 301 -14.01 -19.38 -25.23
CA GLU A 301 -15.35 -19.15 -25.76
C GLU A 301 -15.66 -17.65 -25.88
N LYS A 302 -16.07 -17.19 -27.07
CA LYS A 302 -16.38 -15.78 -27.39
C LYS A 302 -15.22 -14.80 -27.17
N SER A 303 -14.01 -15.30 -26.89
CA SER A 303 -12.83 -14.44 -26.83
C SER A 303 -12.47 -13.95 -28.23
N ARG A 304 -12.00 -12.70 -28.32
CA ARG A 304 -11.77 -12.01 -29.59
C ARG A 304 -10.28 -11.95 -29.89
N PHE A 305 -9.88 -12.52 -31.01
CA PHE A 305 -8.53 -12.46 -31.57
C PHE A 305 -8.54 -11.69 -32.89
N GLY A 306 -7.39 -11.19 -33.31
CA GLY A 306 -7.23 -10.43 -34.54
C GLY A 306 -5.88 -9.72 -34.55
N TYR A 307 -5.17 -9.74 -35.67
CA TYR A 307 -3.84 -9.11 -35.82
C TYR A 307 -2.84 -9.55 -34.75
N ASN A 308 -2.92 -10.81 -34.32
CA ASN A 308 -2.04 -11.37 -33.31
C ASN A 308 -0.72 -11.84 -33.91
N SER A 309 0.40 -11.54 -33.23
CA SER A 309 1.67 -12.19 -33.52
C SER A 309 1.85 -13.46 -32.68
N GLY A 310 2.63 -14.43 -33.18
CA GLY A 310 2.98 -15.63 -32.42
C GLY A 310 1.96 -16.77 -32.44
N LEU A 311 0.84 -16.64 -33.17
CA LEU A 311 -0.11 -17.73 -33.42
C LEU A 311 0.23 -18.47 -34.71
N SER A 312 0.41 -19.79 -34.64
CA SER A 312 0.45 -20.65 -35.85
C SER A 312 -0.95 -20.90 -36.40
N ASP A 313 -1.05 -21.30 -37.66
CA ASP A 313 -2.34 -21.68 -38.29
C ASP A 313 -3.03 -22.85 -37.58
N THR A 314 -2.24 -23.76 -37.01
CA THR A 314 -2.77 -24.88 -36.21
C THR A 314 -3.39 -24.39 -34.91
N MET A 315 -2.72 -23.46 -34.21
CA MET A 315 -3.26 -22.83 -33.00
C MET A 315 -4.53 -22.02 -33.32
N LYS A 316 -4.52 -21.22 -34.40
CA LYS A 316 -5.71 -20.45 -34.83
C LYS A 316 -6.92 -21.37 -35.06
N ARG A 317 -6.76 -22.46 -35.82
CA ARG A 317 -7.83 -23.45 -36.05
C ARG A 317 -8.34 -24.08 -34.75
N SER A 318 -7.43 -24.44 -33.84
CA SER A 318 -7.80 -24.99 -32.52
C SER A 318 -8.58 -23.98 -31.66
N LEU A 319 -8.20 -22.69 -31.69
CA LEU A 319 -8.90 -21.64 -30.96
C LEU A 319 -10.32 -21.43 -31.50
N ILE A 320 -10.49 -21.40 -32.83
CA ILE A 320 -11.80 -21.28 -33.48
C ILE A 320 -12.71 -22.45 -33.09
N GLN A 321 -12.20 -23.69 -33.13
CA GLN A 321 -12.96 -24.87 -32.70
C GLN A 321 -13.40 -24.82 -31.23
N ARG A 322 -12.63 -24.13 -30.39
CA ARG A 322 -12.96 -23.86 -28.98
C ARG A 322 -13.85 -22.62 -28.76
N GLY A 323 -14.39 -22.04 -29.84
CA GLY A 323 -15.35 -20.93 -29.78
C GLY A 323 -14.74 -19.53 -29.77
N ALA A 324 -13.45 -19.38 -30.10
CA ALA A 324 -12.84 -18.07 -30.28
C ALA A 324 -13.33 -17.38 -31.57
N ILE A 325 -13.44 -16.06 -31.53
CA ILE A 325 -13.84 -15.21 -32.66
C ILE A 325 -12.59 -14.53 -33.21
N PHE A 326 -12.34 -14.66 -34.52
CA PHE A 326 -11.23 -13.98 -35.20
C PHE A 326 -11.76 -12.82 -36.05
N GLU A 327 -11.22 -11.62 -35.81
CA GLU A 327 -11.47 -10.40 -36.57
C GLU A 327 -10.27 -10.16 -37.48
N GLU A 328 -10.24 -10.82 -38.63
CA GLU A 328 -9.32 -10.54 -39.73
C GLU A 328 -10.12 -10.07 -40.96
N VAL A 329 -9.49 -9.24 -41.80
CA VAL A 329 -10.12 -8.51 -42.93
C VAL A 329 -10.64 -9.50 -43.97
N SER A 330 -11.87 -9.25 -44.44
CA SER A 330 -12.43 -9.75 -45.70
C SER A 330 -11.58 -9.37 -46.91
#